data_AF-A0A011V2N4-F1
#
_entry.id   AF-A0A011V2N4-F1
#
_cell.length_a   1.000
_cell.length_b   1.000
_cell.length_c   1.000
_cell.angle_alpha   90.00
_cell.angle_beta   90.00
_cell.angle_gamma   90.00
#
_symmetry.space_group_name_H-M   'P 1'
#
loop_
_entity.id
_entity.type
_entity.pdbx_description
1 polymer ?
#
loop_
_entity_poly.entity_id
_entity_poly.type
_entity_poly.pdbx_seq_one_letter_code
_entity_poly.pdbx_strand_id
1 'polypeptide(L)'
;MSDFNPTTIYFILSESMGGWLWVLVALAFILLTGIVSGGIKLRKAGRPARRPLTAAIVAGLAVTAIFAFLVPVWTLAGPGALVASVDYVAAILLALVPGASAGALVFFLAASKCATRSGITFENT
;
A
#
# COMPACT_ATOMS: atom_id res chain seq x y z
N MET A 1 -23.63 14.14 13.21
CA MET A 1 -22.25 14.00 12.70
C MET A 1 -22.03 14.99 11.55
N SER A 2 -22.10 16.30 11.83
CA SER A 2 -22.00 17.36 10.82
C SER A 2 -20.79 18.30 11.03
N ASP A 3 -19.99 18.10 12.07
CA ASP A 3 -18.80 18.91 12.38
C ASP A 3 -17.52 18.41 11.72
N PHE A 4 -17.63 17.65 10.62
CA PHE A 4 -16.47 17.19 9.88
C PHE A 4 -15.96 18.33 8.99
N ASN A 5 -15.02 19.11 9.50
CA ASN A 5 -14.38 20.19 8.72
C ASN A 5 -13.06 19.69 8.10
N PRO A 6 -13.02 19.43 6.78
CA PRO A 6 -11.82 18.91 6.12
C PRO A 6 -10.64 19.88 6.17
N THR A 7 -10.88 21.19 6.30
CA THR A 7 -9.80 22.18 6.44
C THR A 7 -9.09 22.05 7.79
N THR A 8 -9.85 21.83 8.87
CA THR A 8 -9.30 21.61 10.21
C THR A 8 -8.44 20.34 10.25
N ILE A 9 -8.90 19.26 9.60
CA ILE A 9 -8.14 18.02 9.49
C ILE A 9 -6.83 18.24 8.72
N TYR A 10 -6.88 18.97 7.61
CA TYR A 10 -5.67 19.31 6.86
C TYR A 10 -4.66 20.07 7.71
N PHE A 11 -5.09 21.09 8.46
CA PHE A 11 -4.19 21.86 9.33
C PHE A 11 -3.58 21.01 10.43
N ILE A 12 -4.37 20.15 11.09
CA ILE A 12 -3.86 19.22 12.11
C ILE A 12 -2.79 18.31 11.50
N LEU A 13 -3.05 17.73 10.33
CA LEU A 13 -2.09 16.86 9.65
C LEU A 13 -0.85 17.63 9.16
N SER A 14 -1.02 18.84 8.60
CA SER A 14 0.10 19.62 8.07
C SER A 14 1.02 20.13 9.17
N GLU A 15 0.46 20.51 10.32
CA GLU A 15 1.25 20.93 11.49
C GLU A 15 1.99 19.74 12.09
N SER A 16 1.33 18.57 12.17
CA SER A 16 1.89 17.36 12.80
C SER A 16 2.91 16.64 11.92
N MET A 17 2.70 16.60 10.60
CA MET A 17 3.54 15.83 9.66
C MET A 17 4.44 16.72 8.79
N GLY A 18 4.17 18.03 8.70
CA GLY A 18 4.96 18.96 7.89
C GLY A 18 5.18 18.47 6.46
N GLY A 19 6.43 18.48 6.01
CA GLY A 19 6.82 18.00 4.68
C GLY A 19 6.55 16.51 4.41
N TRP A 20 6.46 15.67 5.45
CA TRP A 20 6.17 14.24 5.28
C TRP A 20 4.78 13.97 4.71
N LEU A 21 3.83 14.87 4.96
CA LEU A 21 2.47 14.78 4.39
C LEU A 21 2.54 14.69 2.87
N TRP A 22 3.34 15.55 2.23
CA TRP A 22 3.50 15.56 0.77
C TRP A 22 4.17 14.30 0.23
N VAL A 23 5.14 13.75 0.96
CA VAL A 23 5.78 12.46 0.60
C VAL A 23 4.76 11.33 0.63
N LEU A 24 3.91 11.27 1.66
CA LEU A 24 2.84 10.29 1.80
C LEU A 24 1.78 10.45 0.70
N VAL A 25 1.41 11.68 0.37
CA VAL A 25 0.47 11.98 -0.72
C VAL A 25 1.05 11.52 -2.07
N ALA A 26 2.30 11.84 -2.37
CA ALA A 26 2.96 11.40 -3.60
C ALA A 26 3.01 9.88 -3.69
N LEU A 27 3.35 9.21 -2.60
CA LEU A 27 3.35 7.75 -2.51
C LEU A 27 1.95 7.16 -2.74
N ALA A 28 0.92 7.75 -2.15
CA ALA A 28 -0.47 7.33 -2.36
C ALA A 28 -0.87 7.41 -3.83
N PHE A 29 -0.51 8.48 -4.54
CA PHE A 29 -0.74 8.61 -5.98
C PHE A 29 0.00 7.54 -6.79
N ILE A 30 1.26 7.23 -6.44
CA ILE A 30 2.04 6.17 -7.09
C ILE A 30 1.35 4.80 -6.90
N LEU A 31 0.90 4.47 -5.69
CA LEU A 31 0.15 3.23 -5.46
C LEU A 31 -1.17 3.21 -6.24
N LEU A 32 -1.91 4.31 -6.24
CA LEU A 32 -3.20 4.40 -6.92
C LEU A 32 -3.04 4.20 -8.43
N THR A 33 -2.05 4.83 -9.04
CA THR A 33 -1.73 4.63 -10.47
C THR A 33 -1.30 3.19 -10.77
N GLY A 34 -0.55 2.54 -9.87
CA GLY A 34 -0.21 1.11 -9.96
C GLY A 34 -1.44 0.19 -9.94
N ILE A 35 -2.38 0.46 -9.04
CA ILE A 35 -3.64 -0.31 -8.92
C ILE A 35 -4.51 -0.10 -10.17
N VAL A 36 -4.71 1.15 -10.59
CA VAL A 36 -5.53 1.50 -11.77
C VAL A 36 -4.94 0.90 -13.03
N SER A 37 -3.62 1.02 -13.24
CA SER A 37 -2.96 0.46 -14.42
C SER A 37 -3.00 -1.08 -14.45
N GLY A 38 -2.82 -1.74 -13.30
CA GLY A 38 -2.99 -3.19 -13.17
C GLY A 38 -4.43 -3.64 -13.47
N GLY A 39 -5.43 -2.88 -12.99
CA GLY A 39 -6.84 -3.13 -13.27
C GLY A 39 -7.20 -2.94 -14.75
N ILE A 40 -6.69 -1.89 -15.40
CA ILE A 40 -6.87 -1.66 -16.84
C ILE A 40 -6.25 -2.80 -17.66
N LYS A 41 -5.02 -3.23 -17.32
CA LYS A 41 -4.36 -4.36 -18.00
C LYS A 41 -5.15 -5.66 -17.84
N LEU A 42 -5.71 -5.92 -16.66
CA LEU A 42 -6.54 -7.11 -16.44
C LEU A 42 -7.88 -7.07 -17.17
N ARG A 43 -8.54 -5.90 -17.18
CA ARG A 43 -9.78 -5.70 -17.96
C ARG A 43 -9.53 -5.90 -19.44
N LYS A 44 -8.44 -5.34 -19.99
CA LYS A 44 -8.05 -5.54 -21.39
C LYS A 44 -7.77 -7.01 -21.71
N ALA A 45 -7.26 -7.79 -20.75
CA ALA A 45 -6.98 -9.21 -20.93
C ALA A 45 -8.17 -10.15 -20.66
N GLY A 46 -9.35 -9.64 -20.25
CA GLY A 46 -10.56 -10.43 -20.01
C GLY A 46 -10.46 -11.47 -18.87
N ARG A 47 -9.52 -11.29 -17.92
CA ARG A 47 -9.24 -12.29 -16.86
C ARG A 47 -9.72 -11.84 -15.47
N PRO A 48 -10.11 -12.78 -14.60
CA PRO A 48 -10.57 -12.46 -13.26
C PRO A 48 -9.44 -11.90 -12.38
N ALA A 49 -9.68 -10.76 -11.75
CA ALA A 49 -8.74 -10.07 -10.86
C ALA A 49 -8.50 -10.76 -9.51
N ARG A 50 -9.16 -11.89 -9.27
CA ARG A 50 -9.14 -12.58 -7.98
C ARG A 50 -7.73 -13.01 -7.56
N ARG A 51 -6.96 -13.67 -8.45
CA ARG A 51 -5.60 -14.14 -8.15
C ARG A 51 -4.58 -13.01 -7.89
N PRO A 52 -4.45 -11.98 -8.76
CA PRO A 52 -3.52 -10.89 -8.49
C PRO A 52 -3.92 -10.08 -7.27
N LEU A 53 -5.23 -9.89 -7.02
CA LEU A 53 -5.72 -9.21 -5.82
C LEU A 53 -5.40 -9.99 -4.54
N THR A 54 -5.64 -11.30 -4.51
CA THR A 54 -5.28 -12.12 -3.33
C THR A 54 -3.78 -12.13 -3.08
N ALA A 55 -2.95 -12.19 -4.12
CA ALA A 55 -1.50 -12.15 -3.98
C ALA A 55 -1.03 -10.79 -3.42
N ALA A 56 -1.63 -9.69 -3.90
CA ALA A 56 -1.36 -8.34 -3.41
C ALA A 56 -1.75 -8.14 -1.94
N ILE A 57 -2.93 -8.64 -1.54
CA ILE A 57 -3.41 -8.56 -0.16
C ILE A 57 -2.50 -9.36 0.77
N VAL A 58 -2.18 -10.61 0.42
CA VAL A 58 -1.33 -11.48 1.24
C VAL A 58 0.08 -10.88 1.38
N ALA A 59 0.68 -10.43 0.28
CA ALA A 59 2.00 -9.81 0.31
C ALA A 59 2.00 -8.49 1.11
N GLY A 60 0.98 -7.64 0.91
CA GLY A 60 0.86 -6.39 1.63
C GLY A 60 0.68 -6.58 3.13
N LEU A 61 -0.14 -7.55 3.55
CA LEU A 61 -0.31 -7.92 4.96
C LEU A 61 0.98 -8.50 5.56
N ALA A 62 1.67 -9.39 4.83
CA ALA A 62 2.93 -9.97 5.29
C ALA A 62 4.00 -8.89 5.53
N VAL A 63 4.16 -7.97 4.58
CA VAL A 63 5.13 -6.87 4.71
C VAL A 63 4.72 -5.89 5.81
N THR A 64 3.41 -5.59 5.95
CA THR A 64 2.90 -4.77 7.06
C THR A 64 3.26 -5.40 8.41
N ALA A 65 3.03 -6.71 8.57
CA ALA A 65 3.35 -7.41 9.81
C ALA A 65 4.84 -7.34 10.13
N ILE A 66 5.71 -7.62 9.16
CA ILE A 66 7.17 -7.55 9.33
C ILE A 66 7.61 -6.13 9.73
N PHE A 67 7.15 -5.11 9.00
CA PHE A 67 7.54 -3.73 9.25
C PHE A 67 6.98 -3.17 10.55
N ALA A 68 5.83 -3.67 11.04
CA ALA A 68 5.25 -3.29 12.33
C ALA A 68 6.17 -3.69 13.49
N PHE A 69 6.72 -4.91 13.45
CA PHE A 69 7.72 -5.34 14.43
C PHE A 69 9.07 -4.64 14.28
N LEU A 70 9.41 -4.24 13.05
CA LEU A 70 10.64 -3.51 12.79
C LEU A 70 10.55 -2.00 13.08
N VAL A 71 9.37 -1.44 13.43
CA VAL A 71 9.19 0.00 13.69
C VAL A 71 10.28 0.60 14.57
N PRO A 72 10.63 0.03 15.74
CA PRO A 72 11.68 0.60 16.58
C PRO A 72 13.04 0.73 15.86
N VAL A 73 13.35 -0.22 14.97
CA VAL A 73 14.61 -0.26 14.23
C VAL A 73 14.65 0.78 13.12
N TRP A 74 13.60 0.89 12.30
CA TRP A 74 13.60 1.79 11.13
C TRP A 74 13.15 3.23 11.44
N THR A 75 12.52 3.45 12.59
CA THR A 75 12.17 4.80 13.08
C THR A 75 13.19 5.37 14.06
N LEU A 76 14.26 4.62 14.37
CA LEU A 76 15.28 4.98 15.37
C LEU A 76 14.68 5.24 16.77
N ALA A 77 13.49 4.67 17.03
CA ALA A 77 12.83 4.83 18.32
C ALA A 77 13.53 3.99 19.39
N GLY A 78 13.54 4.48 20.63
CA GLY A 78 14.21 3.80 21.74
C GLY A 78 13.63 2.40 22.01
N PRO A 79 14.39 1.49 22.66
CA PRO A 79 13.97 0.11 22.93
C PRO A 79 12.66 -0.03 23.73
N GLY A 80 12.21 1.04 24.40
CA GLY A 80 10.95 1.11 25.14
C GLY A 80 9.80 1.80 24.39
N ALA A 81 9.85 1.93 23.07
CA ALA A 81 8.84 2.65 22.28
C ALA A 81 7.53 1.87 22.05
N LEU A 82 7.43 0.62 22.50
CA LEU A 82 6.25 -0.24 22.40
C LEU A 82 5.78 -0.65 23.80
N VAL A 83 5.38 0.31 24.63
CA VAL A 83 5.00 0.07 26.04
C VAL A 83 3.50 0.21 26.23
N ALA A 84 2.87 1.14 25.51
CA ALA A 84 1.42 1.34 25.55
C ALA A 84 0.73 0.58 24.41
N SER A 85 -0.53 0.19 24.63
CA SER A 85 -1.37 -0.42 23.59
C SER A 85 -1.51 0.46 22.35
N VAL A 86 -1.47 1.79 22.51
CA VAL A 86 -1.56 2.76 21.41
C VAL A 86 -0.32 2.73 20.50
N ASP A 87 0.84 2.35 21.04
CA ASP A 87 2.10 2.29 20.30
C ASP A 87 2.07 1.19 19.24
N TYR A 88 1.41 0.07 19.54
CA TYR A 88 1.19 -1.01 18.57
C TYR A 88 0.25 -0.58 17.44
N VAL A 89 -0.79 0.21 17.74
CA VAL A 89 -1.70 0.74 16.72
C VAL A 89 -0.95 1.72 15.82
N ALA A 90 -0.17 2.62 16.39
CA ALA A 90 0.68 3.55 15.65
C ALA A 90 1.71 2.80 14.78
N ALA A 91 2.36 1.77 15.32
CA ALA A 91 3.33 0.95 14.61
C ALA A 91 2.71 0.20 13.41
N ILE A 92 1.50 -0.36 13.59
CA ILE A 92 0.75 -1.02 12.50
C ILE A 92 0.37 -0.01 11.42
N LEU A 93 -0.13 1.17 11.80
CA LEU A 93 -0.49 2.23 10.86
C LEU A 93 0.74 2.71 10.07
N LEU A 94 1.88 2.85 10.74
CA LEU A 94 3.14 3.25 10.11
C LEU A 94 3.64 2.18 9.12
N ALA A 95 3.56 0.90 9.52
CA ALA A 95 3.95 -0.25 8.70
C ALA A 95 3.00 -0.52 7.53
N LEU A 96 1.79 0.04 7.57
CA LEU A 96 0.84 -0.03 6.46
C LEU A 96 1.38 0.67 5.22
N VAL A 97 2.27 1.65 5.37
CA VAL A 97 2.90 2.38 4.26
C VAL A 97 3.81 1.47 3.42
N PRO A 98 4.85 0.83 3.98
CA PRO A 98 5.67 -0.13 3.23
C PRO A 98 4.86 -1.37 2.81
N GLY A 99 3.89 -1.81 3.63
CA GLY A 99 3.00 -2.92 3.31
C GLY A 99 2.13 -2.68 2.08
N ALA A 100 1.43 -1.54 2.02
CA ALA A 100 0.64 -1.16 0.86
C ALA A 100 1.51 -1.02 -0.39
N SER A 101 2.73 -0.47 -0.24
CA SER A 101 3.67 -0.30 -1.34
C SER A 101 4.07 -1.65 -1.96
N ALA A 102 4.43 -2.62 -1.11
CA ALA A 102 4.74 -3.98 -1.55
C ALA A 102 3.52 -4.68 -2.16
N GLY A 103 2.34 -4.54 -1.55
CA GLY A 103 1.09 -5.08 -2.08
C GLY A 103 0.77 -4.56 -3.48
N ALA A 104 0.91 -3.25 -3.71
CA ALA A 104 0.72 -2.63 -5.02
C ALA A 104 1.73 -3.14 -6.06
N LEU A 105 3.00 -3.29 -5.68
CA LEU A 105 4.04 -3.85 -6.55
C LEU A 105 3.71 -5.29 -6.96
N VAL A 106 3.33 -6.13 -5.99
CA VAL A 106 2.96 -7.53 -6.24
C VAL A 106 1.71 -7.61 -7.12
N PHE A 107 0.72 -6.73 -6.89
CA PHE A 107 -0.44 -6.63 -7.77
C PHE A 107 -0.03 -6.34 -9.21
N PHE A 108 0.81 -5.32 -9.42
CA PHE A 108 1.27 -4.92 -10.75
C PHE A 108 2.07 -6.04 -11.45
N LEU A 109 2.95 -6.72 -10.72
CA LEU A 109 3.74 -7.85 -11.25
C LEU A 109 2.87 -9.06 -11.56
N ALA A 110 1.93 -9.42 -10.68
CA ALA A 110 1.02 -10.53 -10.90
C ALA A 110 0.05 -10.23 -12.06
N ALA A 111 -0.43 -8.99 -12.15
CA ALA A 111 -1.30 -8.52 -13.22
C ALA A 111 -0.59 -8.51 -14.58
N SER A 112 0.64 -8.00 -14.63
CA SER A 112 1.45 -7.96 -15.85
C SER A 112 1.82 -9.37 -16.32
N LYS A 113 2.29 -10.26 -15.42
CA LYS A 113 2.54 -11.67 -15.76
C LYS A 113 1.30 -12.38 -16.29
N CYS A 114 0.13 -12.13 -15.70
CA CYS A 114 -1.12 -12.72 -16.18
C CYS A 114 -1.53 -12.18 -17.56
N ALA A 115 -1.27 -10.91 -17.86
CA ALA A 115 -1.55 -10.31 -19.16
C ALA A 115 -0.58 -10.78 -20.25
N THR A 116 0.73 -10.86 -19.97
CA THR A 116 1.76 -11.30 -20.93
C THR A 116 1.60 -12.76 -21.33
N ARG A 117 1.15 -13.63 -20.41
CA ARG A 117 0.92 -15.06 -20.71
C ARG A 117 -0.11 -15.28 -21.82
N SER A 118 -0.99 -14.30 -22.08
CA SER A 118 -1.97 -14.36 -23.18
C SER A 118 -1.36 -14.10 -24.56
N GLY A 119 -0.30 -13.30 -24.68
CA GLY A 119 0.32 -13.02 -25.99
C GLY A 119 0.90 -14.28 -26.64
N ILE A 120 1.41 -15.20 -25.81
CA ILE A 120 2.07 -16.44 -26.25
C ILE A 120 1.04 -17.50 -26.69
N THR A 121 -0.23 -17.39 -26.29
CA THR A 121 -1.28 -18.37 -26.66
C THR A 121 -2.00 -17.99 -27.96
N PHE A 122 -2.06 -16.70 -28.32
CA PHE A 122 -2.68 -16.27 -29.58
C PHE A 122 -1.78 -16.38 -30.81
N GLU A 123 -0.47 -16.61 -30.63
CA GLU A 123 0.49 -16.76 -31.74
C GLU A 123 0.64 -18.22 -32.23
N ASN A 124 -0.12 -19.16 -31.64
CA ASN A 124 0.00 -20.60 -31.92
C ASN A 124 -1.30 -21.24 -32.47
N THR A 125 -2.19 -20.43 -33.05
CA THR A 125 -3.37 -20.87 -33.82
C THR A 125 -3.41 -20.13 -35.14
#